data_AF-A0A495VU81-F1
#
_entry.id   AF-A0A495VU81-F1
#
_cell.length_a   1.000
_cell.length_b   1.000
_cell.length_c   1.000
_cell.angle_alpha   90.00
_cell.angle_beta   90.00
_cell.angle_gamma   90.00
#
_symmetry.space_group_name_H-M   'P 1'
#
loop_
_entity.id
_entity.type
_entity.pdbx_description
1 polymer ?
#
loop_
_entity_poly.entity_id
_entity_poly.type
_entity_poly.pdbx_seq_one_letter_code
_entity_poly.pdbx_strand_id
1 'polypeptide(L)'
;MLAGRAPGVAVVLAPSGAVAGVDVRGAPFGTRELDLLDPSALVRHVHAVVLADGLASANGVVRWLSERNHGFPVGPRPHEVVPIVPAAAVGDDPVDRGYAACEDAGAEVPGAIVVVGRVAAALVVVDADLTKAECRRVAMTAHDGLARAGVRVPATVFALATGNPTGAVLDDLCVTATEAVQRAATA
;
A
#
# COMPACT_ATOMS: atom_id res chain seq x y z
N MET A 1 -9.75 -1.65 -7.95
CA MET A 1 -9.23 -1.09 -6.69
C MET A 1 -10.05 0.13 -6.31
N LEU A 2 -10.02 0.52 -5.04
CA LEU A 2 -10.65 1.75 -4.55
C LEU A 2 -9.64 2.51 -3.70
N ALA A 3 -9.69 3.84 -3.69
CA ALA A 3 -8.87 4.67 -2.81
C ALA A 3 -9.77 5.50 -1.91
N GLY A 4 -9.46 5.54 -0.61
CA GLY A 4 -10.25 6.25 0.37
C GLY A 4 -9.39 6.94 1.42
N ARG A 5 -9.97 7.95 2.06
CA ARG A 5 -9.26 8.79 3.03
C ARG A 5 -10.09 9.05 4.28
N ALA A 6 -9.39 9.22 5.38
CA ALA A 6 -9.90 9.86 6.59
C ALA A 6 -8.78 10.77 7.13
N PRO A 7 -9.04 11.69 8.07
CA PRO A 7 -7.99 12.54 8.59
C PRO A 7 -6.86 11.69 9.21
N GLY A 8 -5.65 11.80 8.65
CA GLY A 8 -4.48 11.00 9.05
C GLY A 8 -4.44 9.57 8.49
N VAL A 9 -5.31 9.20 7.53
CA VAL A 9 -5.33 7.85 6.93
C VAL A 9 -5.58 7.93 5.43
N ALA A 10 -4.78 7.21 4.66
CA ALA A 10 -5.04 6.88 3.26
C ALA A 10 -4.99 5.36 3.09
N VAL A 11 -5.96 4.82 2.34
CA VAL A 11 -6.04 3.39 2.04
C VAL A 11 -6.27 3.19 0.55
N VAL A 12 -5.59 2.20 -0.02
CA VAL A 12 -5.99 1.61 -1.31
C VAL A 12 -6.51 0.21 -1.03
N LEU A 13 -7.78 -0.03 -1.37
CA LEU A 13 -8.47 -1.30 -1.26
C LEU A 13 -8.34 -2.10 -2.56
N ALA A 14 -8.06 -3.39 -2.41
CA ALA A 14 -8.09 -4.40 -3.46
C ALA A 14 -8.95 -5.59 -3.00
N PRO A 15 -10.29 -5.47 -3.01
CA PRO A 15 -11.18 -6.51 -2.48
C PRO A 15 -11.02 -7.90 -3.12
N SER A 16 -10.64 -7.94 -4.41
CA SER A 16 -10.34 -9.17 -5.16
C SER A 16 -8.92 -9.70 -4.93
N GLY A 17 -8.12 -9.03 -4.10
CA GLY A 17 -6.70 -9.27 -3.95
C GLY A 17 -5.86 -8.55 -5.01
N ALA A 18 -4.67 -8.10 -4.62
CA ALA A 18 -3.67 -7.52 -5.52
C ALA A 18 -2.27 -7.96 -5.12
N VAL A 19 -1.36 -8.08 -6.10
CA VAL A 19 0.05 -8.35 -5.81
C VAL A 19 0.70 -7.07 -5.30
N ALA A 20 1.48 -7.19 -4.23
CA ALA A 20 2.18 -6.07 -3.64
C ALA A 20 3.64 -6.41 -3.32
N GLY A 21 4.46 -5.36 -3.26
CA GLY A 21 5.84 -5.40 -2.79
C GLY A 21 6.14 -4.16 -1.95
N VAL A 22 7.22 -4.22 -1.18
CA VAL A 22 7.66 -3.13 -0.30
C VAL A 22 9.18 -3.00 -0.33
N ASP A 23 9.67 -1.76 -0.24
CA ASP A 23 11.06 -1.44 0.06
C ASP A 23 11.13 -0.49 1.26
N VAL A 24 11.92 -0.86 2.25
CA VAL A 24 12.07 -0.13 3.53
C VAL A 24 13.51 0.38 3.60
N ARG A 25 13.68 1.69 3.80
CA ARG A 25 14.99 2.33 3.96
C ARG A 25 15.06 3.13 5.25
N GLY A 26 16.03 2.78 6.09
CA GLY A 26 16.17 3.31 7.46
C GLY A 26 15.35 2.50 8.46
N ALA A 27 15.11 3.06 9.65
CA ALA A 27 14.29 2.44 10.69
C ALA A 27 12.84 2.93 10.54
N PRO A 28 11.93 2.17 9.89
CA PRO A 28 10.55 2.61 9.72
C PRO A 28 9.85 2.65 11.08
N PHE A 29 8.93 3.60 11.24
CA PHE A 29 8.10 3.70 12.43
C PHE A 29 6.77 2.98 12.19
N GLY A 30 6.30 2.19 13.16
CA GLY A 30 5.01 1.49 13.13
C GLY A 30 4.66 0.81 11.81
N THR A 31 5.14 -0.42 11.59
CA THR A 31 4.80 -1.19 10.38
C THR A 31 3.98 -2.43 10.73
N ARG A 32 3.22 -2.92 9.75
CA ARG A 32 2.42 -4.14 9.87
C ARG A 32 2.54 -4.98 8.61
N GLU A 33 2.66 -6.31 8.79
CA GLU A 33 2.54 -7.32 7.73
C GLU A 33 3.51 -7.16 6.54
N LEU A 34 4.66 -6.50 6.73
CA LEU A 34 5.65 -6.33 5.66
C LEU A 34 6.29 -7.66 5.23
N ASP A 35 6.50 -8.59 6.16
CA ASP A 35 7.09 -9.90 5.86
C ASP A 35 6.21 -10.72 4.89
N LEU A 36 4.90 -10.49 4.90
CA LEU A 36 3.97 -11.13 3.97
C LEU A 36 4.15 -10.62 2.54
N LEU A 37 4.90 -9.54 2.31
CA LEU A 37 5.23 -9.00 1.00
C LEU A 37 6.53 -9.58 0.43
N ASP A 38 7.26 -10.39 1.19
CA ASP A 38 8.44 -11.06 0.66
C ASP A 38 8.07 -12.02 -0.50
N PRO A 39 8.79 -12.03 -1.63
CA PRO A 39 8.47 -12.89 -2.77
C PRO A 39 8.40 -14.39 -2.45
N SER A 40 9.09 -14.84 -1.40
CA SER A 40 9.07 -16.24 -0.93
C SER A 40 7.88 -16.58 -0.04
N ALA A 41 7.15 -15.57 0.47
CA ALA A 41 6.01 -15.80 1.35
C ALA A 41 4.83 -16.46 0.60
N LEU A 42 4.10 -17.32 1.32
CA LEU A 42 2.93 -18.05 0.81
C LEU A 42 1.84 -17.10 0.30
N VAL A 43 1.61 -16.00 1.02
CA VAL A 43 0.58 -15.01 0.70
C VAL A 43 0.93 -14.32 -0.62
N ARG A 44 0.06 -14.49 -1.61
CA ARG A 44 0.22 -13.92 -2.96
C ARG A 44 -0.44 -12.56 -3.11
N HIS A 45 -1.56 -12.34 -2.43
CA HIS A 45 -2.38 -11.15 -2.58
C HIS A 45 -2.65 -10.46 -1.26
N VAL A 46 -2.62 -9.13 -1.31
CA VAL A 46 -3.07 -8.24 -0.24
C VAL A 46 -4.42 -7.65 -0.59
N HIS A 47 -5.17 -7.26 0.42
CA HIS A 47 -6.55 -6.78 0.27
C HIS A 47 -6.66 -5.28 0.48
N ALA A 48 -5.66 -4.68 1.11
CA ALA A 48 -5.47 -3.25 1.18
C ALA A 48 -4.03 -2.90 1.50
N VAL A 49 -3.60 -1.67 1.23
CA VAL A 49 -2.39 -1.07 1.81
C VAL A 49 -2.78 0.23 2.49
N VAL A 50 -2.27 0.45 3.71
CA VAL A 50 -2.64 1.60 4.55
C VAL A 50 -1.43 2.46 4.86
N LEU A 51 -1.54 3.76 4.61
CA LEU A 51 -0.63 4.78 5.11
C LEU A 51 -1.39 5.61 6.14
N ALA A 52 -0.90 5.69 7.38
CA ALA A 52 -1.65 6.35 8.45
C ALA A 52 -0.74 7.08 9.45
N ASP A 53 -1.29 8.00 10.23
CA ASP A 53 -0.62 8.56 11.41
C ASP A 53 -0.53 7.54 12.55
N GLY A 54 -1.32 6.47 12.49
CA GLY A 54 -1.47 5.48 13.55
C GLY A 54 -1.67 4.07 13.04
N LEU A 55 -0.86 3.12 13.51
CA LEU A 55 -0.97 1.72 13.08
C LEU A 55 -2.32 1.07 13.45
N ALA A 56 -3.01 1.61 14.46
CA ALA A 56 -4.35 1.17 14.86
C ALA A 56 -5.38 1.31 13.72
N SER A 57 -5.18 2.25 12.80
CA SER A 57 -6.06 2.40 11.62
C SER A 57 -6.09 1.16 10.72
N ALA A 58 -5.04 0.33 10.70
CA ALA A 58 -5.10 -0.93 9.97
C ALA A 58 -6.18 -1.88 10.51
N ASN A 59 -6.53 -1.81 11.80
CA ASN A 59 -7.56 -2.65 12.40
C ASN A 59 -8.96 -2.32 11.86
N GLY A 60 -9.28 -1.04 11.68
CA GLY A 60 -10.54 -0.62 11.07
C GLY A 60 -10.66 -1.10 9.62
N VAL A 61 -9.57 -1.10 8.85
CA VAL A 61 -9.53 -1.64 7.48
C VAL A 61 -9.74 -3.16 7.48
N VAL A 62 -9.05 -3.88 8.37
CA VAL A 62 -9.24 -5.34 8.55
C VAL A 62 -10.70 -5.64 8.89
N ARG A 63 -11.30 -4.89 9.84
CA ARG A 63 -12.72 -5.06 10.20
C ARG A 63 -13.63 -4.87 8.99
N TRP A 64 -13.45 -3.78 8.24
CA TRP A 64 -14.26 -3.45 7.07
C TRP A 64 -14.22 -4.54 6.00
N LEU A 65 -13.03 -5.07 5.72
CA LEU A 65 -12.80 -6.14 4.75
C LEU A 65 -13.42 -7.47 5.22
N SER A 66 -13.22 -7.83 6.49
CA SER A 66 -13.78 -9.05 7.09
C SER A 66 -15.30 -9.09 7.04
N GLU A 67 -15.97 -7.99 7.40
CA GLU A 67 -17.44 -7.88 7.35
C GLU A 67 -18.01 -8.10 5.93
N ARG A 68 -17.18 -7.90 4.92
CA ARG A 68 -17.50 -8.05 3.50
C ARG A 68 -16.91 -9.30 2.86
N ASN A 69 -16.32 -10.18 3.68
CA ASN A 69 -15.72 -11.45 3.27
C ASN A 69 -14.54 -11.28 2.27
N HIS A 70 -13.80 -10.18 2.38
CA HIS A 70 -12.58 -9.95 1.59
C HIS A 70 -11.34 -10.34 2.38
N GLY A 71 -10.65 -11.40 1.96
CA GLY A 71 -9.44 -11.83 2.63
C GLY A 71 -8.87 -13.13 2.07
N PHE A 72 -7.73 -13.53 2.62
CA PHE A 72 -7.14 -14.83 2.35
C PHE A 72 -8.04 -15.94 2.92
N PRO A 73 -8.50 -16.91 2.11
CA PRO A 73 -9.40 -17.96 2.58
C PRO A 73 -8.70 -18.91 3.55
N VAL A 74 -9.28 -19.14 4.72
CA VAL A 74 -8.76 -20.03 5.78
C VAL A 74 -9.74 -21.16 6.15
N GLY A 75 -10.88 -21.24 5.46
CA GLY A 75 -11.86 -22.29 5.67
C GLY A 75 -12.79 -22.47 4.46
N PRO A 76 -13.66 -23.49 4.49
CA PRO A 76 -14.57 -23.79 3.38
C PRO A 76 -15.69 -22.78 3.18
N ARG A 77 -16.03 -21.96 4.19
CA ARG A 77 -17.15 -21.02 4.12
C ARG A 77 -16.66 -19.65 3.61
N PRO A 78 -17.45 -18.93 2.81
CA PRO A 78 -17.02 -17.64 2.24
C PRO A 78 -16.59 -16.58 3.25
N HIS A 79 -17.11 -16.61 4.48
CA HIS A 79 -16.75 -15.67 5.55
C HIS A 79 -15.51 -16.07 6.35
N GLU A 80 -14.95 -17.25 6.11
CA GLU A 80 -13.73 -17.72 6.77
C GLU A 80 -12.51 -17.18 6.04
N VAL A 81 -12.28 -15.88 6.17
CA VAL A 81 -11.19 -15.15 5.52
C VAL A 81 -10.36 -14.37 6.52
N VAL A 82 -9.09 -14.15 6.17
CA VAL A 82 -8.17 -13.27 6.90
C VAL A 82 -7.71 -12.15 5.96
N PRO A 83 -8.17 -10.91 6.15
CA PRO A 83 -7.68 -9.78 5.36
C PRO A 83 -6.18 -9.57 5.60
N ILE A 84 -5.43 -9.47 4.51
CA ILE A 84 -4.00 -9.13 4.52
C ILE A 84 -3.86 -7.65 4.23
N VAL A 85 -3.39 -6.88 5.21
CA VAL A 85 -3.38 -5.41 5.19
C VAL A 85 -2.03 -4.89 5.67
N PRO A 86 -1.02 -4.84 4.78
CA PRO A 86 0.22 -4.16 5.08
C PRO A 86 -0.01 -2.67 5.35
N ALA A 87 0.72 -2.14 6.32
CA ALA A 87 0.59 -0.75 6.70
C ALA A 87 1.92 -0.14 7.14
N ALA A 88 2.02 1.18 6.97
CA ALA A 88 3.06 2.01 7.57
C ALA A 88 2.44 3.20 8.30
N ALA A 89 2.90 3.43 9.52
CA ALA A 89 2.57 4.59 10.32
C ALA A 89 3.62 5.69 10.12
N VAL A 90 3.18 6.92 9.92
CA VAL A 90 4.06 8.11 9.78
C VAL A 90 4.05 9.00 11.01
N GLY A 91 3.12 8.78 11.93
CA GLY A 91 2.96 9.48 13.21
C GLY A 91 2.80 8.53 14.39
N ASP A 92 2.36 9.08 15.53
CA ASP A 92 2.26 8.38 16.82
C ASP A 92 0.81 8.29 17.36
N ASP A 93 -0.20 8.69 16.58
CA ASP A 93 -1.60 8.79 17.05
C ASP A 93 -2.28 7.40 17.08
N PRO A 94 -2.76 6.89 18.24
CA PRO A 94 -3.38 5.56 18.30
C PRO A 94 -4.82 5.50 17.78
N VAL A 95 -5.37 6.55 17.14
CA VAL A 95 -6.75 6.54 16.66
C VAL A 95 -6.95 5.58 15.47
N ASP A 96 -7.97 4.73 15.56
CA ASP A 96 -8.44 3.89 14.47
C ASP A 96 -9.47 4.65 13.60
N ARG A 97 -9.03 5.14 12.44
CA ARG A 97 -9.89 5.75 11.41
C ARG A 97 -9.94 4.97 10.12
N GLY A 98 -9.32 3.78 10.06
CA GLY A 98 -9.24 3.01 8.82
C GLY A 98 -10.59 2.58 8.30
N TYR A 99 -11.54 2.26 9.18
CA TYR A 99 -12.89 1.91 8.77
C TYR A 99 -13.58 3.07 8.02
N ALA A 100 -13.48 4.29 8.55
CA ALA A 100 -14.05 5.47 7.89
C ALA A 100 -13.39 5.76 6.54
N ALA A 101 -12.06 5.56 6.44
CA ALA A 101 -11.36 5.70 5.16
C ALA A 101 -11.83 4.65 4.13
N CYS A 102 -12.26 3.47 4.56
CA CYS A 102 -12.84 2.48 3.65
C CYS A 102 -14.25 2.87 3.17
N GLU A 103 -15.07 3.48 4.03
CA GLU A 103 -16.40 3.99 3.66
C GLU A 103 -16.33 5.17 2.67
N ASP A 104 -15.27 5.98 2.76
CA ASP A 104 -14.98 7.08 1.81
C ASP A 104 -14.45 6.57 0.45
N ALA A 105 -14.07 5.29 0.34
CA ALA A 105 -13.29 4.82 -0.80
C ALA A 105 -14.04 4.85 -2.13
N GLY A 106 -13.46 5.55 -3.11
CA GLY A 106 -13.99 5.72 -4.47
C GLY A 106 -13.16 5.00 -5.54
N ALA A 107 -13.68 4.97 -6.77
CA ALA A 107 -13.03 4.31 -7.92
C ALA A 107 -11.84 5.08 -8.50
N GLU A 108 -11.72 6.37 -8.17
CA GLU A 108 -10.57 7.19 -8.58
C GLU A 108 -9.37 6.88 -7.70
N VAL A 109 -8.42 6.10 -8.23
CA VAL A 109 -7.21 5.69 -7.53
C VAL A 109 -6.02 6.49 -8.08
N PRO A 110 -5.37 7.33 -7.25
CA PRO A 110 -4.19 8.07 -7.69
C PRO A 110 -3.03 7.10 -7.95
N GLY A 111 -2.19 7.41 -8.96
CA GLY A 111 -1.02 6.58 -9.29
C GLY A 111 0.01 6.50 -8.16
N ALA A 112 0.05 7.50 -7.27
CA ALA A 112 0.85 7.47 -6.04
C ALA A 112 0.18 8.26 -4.91
N ILE A 113 0.39 7.80 -3.68
CA ILE A 113 0.05 8.50 -2.44
C ILE A 113 1.33 8.60 -1.63
N VAL A 114 1.65 9.80 -1.14
CA VAL A 114 2.82 10.04 -0.28
C VAL A 114 2.35 10.74 0.98
N VAL A 115 2.89 10.31 2.13
CA VAL A 115 2.70 10.98 3.42
C VAL A 115 4.08 11.18 4.05
N VAL A 116 4.35 12.40 4.51
CA VAL A 116 5.65 12.77 5.10
C VAL A 116 5.45 13.33 6.50
N GLY A 117 6.13 12.73 7.47
CA GLY A 117 6.21 13.18 8.85
C GLY A 117 7.63 13.01 9.40
N ARG A 118 7.77 12.41 10.59
CA ARG A 118 9.09 12.03 11.14
C ARG A 118 9.76 10.93 10.31
N VAL A 119 8.94 10.10 9.69
CA VAL A 119 9.28 9.16 8.62
C VAL A 119 8.38 9.44 7.42
N ALA A 120 8.71 8.91 6.25
CA ALA A 120 7.86 8.99 5.07
C ALA A 120 7.28 7.62 4.72
N ALA A 121 6.10 7.62 4.13
CA ALA A 121 5.56 6.43 3.49
C ALA A 121 4.96 6.79 2.13
N ALA A 122 5.16 5.92 1.14
CA ALA A 122 4.56 6.06 -0.17
C ALA A 122 3.90 4.76 -0.61
N LEU A 123 2.86 4.88 -1.41
CA LEU A 123 2.17 3.77 -2.05
C LEU A 123 1.98 4.13 -3.53
N VAL A 124 2.49 3.27 -4.40
CA VAL A 124 2.33 3.39 -5.85
C VAL A 124 1.35 2.33 -6.34
N VAL A 125 0.40 2.73 -7.17
CA VAL A 125 -0.50 1.80 -7.87
C VAL A 125 -0.06 1.70 -9.32
N VAL A 126 0.23 0.49 -9.76
CA VAL A 126 0.79 0.20 -11.09
C VAL A 126 -0.22 -0.60 -11.89
N ASP A 127 -0.60 -0.08 -13.06
CA ASP A 127 -1.51 -0.79 -13.95
C ASP A 127 -0.74 -1.83 -14.79
N ALA A 128 -0.46 -2.97 -14.16
CA ALA A 128 0.31 -4.07 -14.73
C ALA A 128 -0.04 -5.38 -14.02
N ASP A 129 0.24 -6.51 -14.68
CA ASP A 129 0.31 -7.83 -14.04
C ASP A 129 1.77 -8.09 -13.65
N LEU A 130 2.05 -8.03 -12.34
CA LEU A 130 3.41 -8.10 -11.79
C LEU A 130 3.50 -9.18 -10.71
N THR A 131 4.67 -9.79 -10.60
CA THR A 131 5.06 -10.62 -9.47
C THR A 131 5.44 -9.77 -8.25
N LYS A 132 5.49 -10.38 -7.06
CA LYS A 132 5.94 -9.70 -5.82
C LYS A 132 7.36 -9.15 -5.94
N ALA A 133 8.24 -9.84 -6.65
CA ALA A 133 9.61 -9.40 -6.88
C ALA A 133 9.66 -8.15 -7.76
N GLU A 134 8.80 -8.07 -8.77
CA GLU A 134 8.68 -6.91 -9.66
C GLU A 134 8.01 -5.73 -8.94
N CYS A 135 6.95 -5.95 -8.16
CA CYS A 135 6.41 -4.91 -7.28
C CYS A 135 7.47 -4.39 -6.30
N ARG A 136 8.28 -5.27 -5.69
CA ARG A 136 9.41 -4.86 -4.85
C ARG A 136 10.42 -4.02 -5.63
N ARG A 137 10.70 -4.36 -6.89
CA ARG A 137 11.57 -3.55 -7.77
C ARG A 137 10.99 -2.17 -8.04
N VAL A 138 9.70 -2.07 -8.33
CA VAL A 138 9.02 -0.76 -8.48
C VAL A 138 9.09 0.04 -7.19
N ALA A 139 8.84 -0.57 -6.03
CA ALA A 139 8.96 0.09 -4.73
C ALA A 139 10.38 0.62 -4.47
N MET A 140 11.41 -0.17 -4.81
CA MET A 140 12.81 0.23 -4.70
C MET A 140 13.15 1.45 -5.56
N THR A 141 12.69 1.52 -6.81
CA THR A 141 12.98 2.66 -7.69
C THR A 141 12.14 3.89 -7.33
N ALA A 142 10.91 3.69 -6.85
CA ALA A 142 10.02 4.76 -6.44
C ALA A 142 10.56 5.59 -5.27
N HIS A 143 11.48 5.05 -4.44
CA HIS A 143 12.26 5.82 -3.46
C HIS A 143 12.99 7.02 -4.08
N ASP A 144 13.47 6.91 -5.31
CA ASP A 144 14.14 8.01 -5.99
C ASP A 144 13.19 9.20 -6.18
N GLY A 145 11.88 8.97 -6.25
CA GLY A 145 10.87 10.02 -6.31
C GLY A 145 10.81 10.84 -5.02
N LEU A 146 10.88 10.18 -3.87
CA LEU A 146 10.98 10.83 -2.56
C LEU A 146 12.27 11.65 -2.45
N ALA A 147 13.40 11.08 -2.88
CA ALA A 147 14.69 11.77 -2.86
C ALA A 147 14.69 13.02 -3.78
N ARG A 148 14.13 12.91 -4.99
CA ARG A 148 13.97 14.02 -5.95
C ARG A 148 13.03 15.11 -5.45
N ALA A 149 12.06 14.76 -4.60
CA ALA A 149 11.19 15.70 -3.90
C ALA A 149 11.82 16.33 -2.64
N GLY A 150 13.06 15.94 -2.29
CA GLY A 150 13.75 16.48 -1.12
C GLY A 150 13.37 15.83 0.21
N VAL A 151 12.70 14.68 0.20
CA VAL A 151 12.40 13.89 1.41
C VAL A 151 13.68 13.19 1.87
N ARG A 152 14.13 13.49 3.10
CA ARG A 152 15.42 13.03 3.66
C ARG A 152 15.29 12.20 4.94
N VAL A 153 14.07 11.80 5.28
CA VAL A 153 13.76 10.95 6.43
C VAL A 153 13.73 9.47 6.01
N PRO A 154 13.83 8.50 6.95
CA PRO A 154 13.56 7.10 6.65
C PRO A 154 12.21 6.93 5.95
N ALA A 155 12.14 5.99 5.01
CA ALA A 155 10.97 5.84 4.16
C ALA A 155 10.58 4.37 3.95
N THR A 156 9.28 4.12 3.87
CA THR A 156 8.71 2.84 3.43
C THR A 156 7.90 3.08 2.15
N VAL A 157 8.25 2.38 1.07
CA VAL A 157 7.52 2.50 -0.19
C VAL A 157 6.86 1.17 -0.53
N PHE A 158 5.57 1.20 -0.78
CA PHE A 158 4.79 0.07 -1.28
C PHE A 158 4.52 0.25 -2.78
N ALA A 159 4.46 -0.86 -3.50
CA ALA A 159 3.91 -0.91 -4.85
C ALA A 159 2.80 -1.97 -4.90
N LEU A 160 1.69 -1.63 -5.55
CA LEU A 160 0.50 -2.46 -5.67
C LEU A 160 0.14 -2.58 -7.17
N ALA A 161 0.10 -3.80 -7.69
CA ALA A 161 -0.22 -4.08 -9.08
C ALA A 161 -1.73 -4.33 -9.26
N THR A 162 -2.34 -3.73 -10.29
CA THR A 162 -3.77 -3.93 -10.60
C THR A 162 -4.10 -5.33 -11.10
N GLY A 163 -3.10 -6.04 -11.65
CA GLY A 163 -3.29 -7.32 -12.32
C GLY A 163 -3.72 -7.19 -13.79
N ASN A 164 -3.80 -5.98 -14.33
CA ASN A 164 -4.15 -5.77 -15.74
C ASN A 164 -2.89 -5.87 -16.61
N PRO A 165 -2.80 -6.83 -17.55
CA PRO A 165 -1.68 -6.90 -18.46
C PRO A 165 -1.72 -5.73 -19.45
N THR A 166 -0.85 -4.74 -19.26
CA THR A 166 -0.75 -3.55 -20.14
C THR A 166 0.33 -3.69 -21.21
N GLY A 167 1.17 -4.72 -21.14
CA GLY A 167 2.34 -4.90 -22.01
C GLY A 167 3.49 -3.91 -21.73
N ALA A 168 3.37 -3.11 -20.67
CA ALA A 168 4.41 -2.21 -20.23
C ALA A 168 5.64 -2.99 -19.73
N VAL A 169 6.82 -2.54 -20.13
CA VAL A 169 8.08 -3.13 -19.66
C VAL A 169 8.37 -2.62 -18.25
N LEU A 170 8.89 -3.50 -17.39
CA LEU A 170 9.13 -3.19 -15.97
C LEU A 170 9.96 -1.93 -15.74
N ASP A 171 10.95 -1.66 -16.60
CA ASP A 171 11.80 -0.47 -16.47
C ASP A 171 11.00 0.83 -16.68
N ASP A 172 10.06 0.85 -17.63
CA ASP A 172 9.17 2.01 -17.87
C ASP A 172 8.20 2.21 -16.70
N LEU A 173 7.71 1.11 -16.11
CA LEU A 173 6.88 1.15 -14.90
C LEU A 173 7.65 1.73 -13.72
N CYS A 174 8.92 1.34 -13.55
CA CYS A 174 9.82 1.90 -12.54
C CYS A 174 9.99 3.42 -12.69
N VAL A 175 10.24 3.90 -13.92
CA VAL A 175 10.37 5.34 -14.21
C VAL A 175 9.08 6.09 -13.90
N THR A 176 7.95 5.58 -14.39
CA THR A 176 6.63 6.20 -14.19
C THR A 176 6.26 6.25 -12.70
N ALA A 177 6.56 5.20 -11.95
CA ALA A 177 6.37 5.14 -10.50
C ALA A 177 7.21 6.20 -9.77
N THR A 178 8.48 6.34 -10.12
CA THR A 178 9.37 7.38 -9.56
C THR A 178 8.83 8.78 -9.81
N GLU A 179 8.37 9.07 -11.03
CA GLU A 179 7.77 10.38 -11.36
C GLU A 179 6.46 10.64 -10.61
N ALA A 180 5.61 9.61 -10.49
CA ALA A 180 4.36 9.70 -9.74
C ALA A 180 4.61 10.01 -8.26
N VAL A 181 5.57 9.32 -7.63
CA VAL A 181 5.96 9.58 -6.23
C VAL A 181 6.56 10.98 -6.08
N GLN A 182 7.43 11.41 -6.99
CA GLN A 182 7.99 12.77 -6.93
C GLN A 182 6.87 13.82 -6.97
N ARG A 183 5.94 13.71 -7.93
CA ARG A 183 4.80 14.64 -8.05
C ARG A 183 3.95 14.64 -6.79
N ALA A 184 3.60 13.46 -6.27
CA ALA A 184 2.77 13.32 -5.09
C ALA A 184 3.44 13.84 -3.80
N ALA A 185 4.77 13.77 -3.70
CA ALA A 185 5.51 14.29 -2.55
C ALA A 185 5.67 15.83 -2.57
N THR A 186 5.45 16.47 -3.72
CA THR A 186 5.56 17.93 -3.89
C THR A 186 4.22 18.65 -4.01
N ALA A 187 3.10 17.91 -4.00
CA ALA A 187 1.74 18.43 -4.10
C ALA A 187 1.22 18.88 -2.72
#